data_AF-A0A936IUV9-F1
#
_entry.id   AF-A0A936IUV9-F1
#
_cell.length_a   1.000
_cell.length_b   1.000
_cell.length_c   1.000
_cell.angle_alpha   90.00
_cell.angle_beta   90.00
_cell.angle_gamma   90.00
#
_symmetry.space_group_name_H-M   'P 1'
#
loop_
_entity.id
_entity.type
_entity.pdbx_description
1 polymer ?
#
loop_
_entity_poly.entity_id
_entity_poly.type
_entity_poly.pdbx_seq_one_letter_code
_entity_poly.pdbx_strand_id
1 'polypeptide(L)'
;MNEILNLLMNASGGAATHRVAERFGLSDDQAGNALAQLVPALMAGLQSNTSQQGGMEALLGALSRGSHSEYLERPDLLDREETVTEGNAILSHILGSKDVSRSVASRAAGQTGIGEDILKKMLPIAATMVMGALSRQTAPARAAAPQGAAGLLTQLLDQNRDGSIADDVMGMLGRFLGGR
;
A
#
# COMPACT_ATOMS: atom_id res chain seq x y z
N MET A 1 -10.61 6.37 4.90
CA MET A 1 -10.91 4.93 4.73
C MET A 1 -11.24 4.59 3.28
N ASN A 2 -11.95 5.45 2.55
CA ASN A 2 -12.21 5.31 1.11
C ASN A 2 -10.97 5.45 0.21
N GLU A 3 -9.90 6.14 0.66
CA GLU A 3 -8.65 6.27 -0.12
C GLU A 3 -7.99 4.92 -0.44
N ILE A 4 -7.90 4.02 0.54
CA ILE A 4 -7.23 2.72 0.38
C ILE A 4 -8.04 1.83 -0.58
N LEU A 5 -9.36 1.83 -0.45
CA LEU A 5 -10.26 1.14 -1.37
C LEU A 5 -10.16 1.72 -2.79
N ASN A 6 -10.11 3.05 -2.93
CA ASN A 6 -9.90 3.68 -4.23
C ASN A 6 -8.51 3.37 -4.82
N LEU A 7 -7.46 3.30 -4.00
CA LEU A 7 -6.12 2.90 -4.43
C LEU A 7 -6.06 1.44 -4.90
N LEU A 8 -6.80 0.56 -4.21
CA LEU A 8 -6.96 -0.84 -4.58
C LEU A 8 -7.87 -1.03 -5.82
N MET A 9 -8.78 -0.10 -6.08
CA MET A 9 -9.67 -0.11 -7.24
C MET A 9 -9.12 0.67 -8.45
N ASN A 10 -8.07 1.48 -8.27
CA ASN A 10 -7.34 2.13 -9.35
C ASN A 10 -6.46 1.11 -10.11
N ALA A 11 -5.92 1.52 -11.26
CA ALA A 11 -5.20 0.66 -12.21
C ALA A 11 -4.15 -0.30 -11.59
N SER A 12 -3.44 0.12 -10.54
CA SER A 12 -2.45 -0.71 -9.82
C SER A 12 -3.10 -1.86 -9.05
N GLY A 13 -4.19 -1.58 -8.34
CA GLY A 13 -4.90 -2.61 -7.57
C GLY A 13 -5.77 -3.52 -8.44
N GLY A 14 -6.20 -3.05 -9.62
CA GLY A 14 -6.80 -3.90 -10.65
C GLY A 14 -5.83 -4.97 -11.17
N ALA A 15 -4.59 -4.59 -11.48
CA ALA A 15 -3.56 -5.55 -11.93
C ALA A 15 -3.19 -6.56 -10.84
N ALA A 16 -3.07 -6.13 -9.58
CA ALA A 16 -2.80 -7.03 -8.47
C ALA A 16 -3.98 -8.00 -8.22
N THR A 17 -5.22 -7.51 -8.30
CA THR A 17 -6.42 -8.36 -8.17
C THR A 17 -6.49 -9.40 -9.27
N HIS A 18 -6.17 -9.00 -10.51
CA HIS A 18 -6.13 -9.92 -11.64
C HIS A 18 -5.09 -11.03 -11.45
N ARG A 19 -3.88 -10.70 -10.97
CA ARG A 19 -2.86 -11.72 -10.66
C ARG A 19 -3.30 -12.68 -9.55
N VAL A 20 -3.97 -12.17 -8.53
CA VAL A 20 -4.58 -13.01 -7.49
C VAL A 20 -5.63 -13.94 -8.11
N ALA A 21 -6.48 -13.44 -9.02
CA ALA A 21 -7.47 -14.26 -9.71
C ALA A 21 -6.81 -15.40 -10.50
N GLU A 22 -5.80 -15.08 -11.33
CA GLU A 22 -5.03 -16.07 -12.11
C GLU A 22 -4.40 -17.15 -11.22
N ARG A 23 -3.74 -16.74 -10.13
CA ARG A 23 -3.03 -17.67 -9.24
C ARG A 23 -3.95 -18.69 -8.58
N PHE A 24 -5.17 -18.29 -8.23
CA PHE A 24 -6.13 -19.12 -7.50
C PHE A 24 -7.21 -19.74 -8.40
N GLY A 25 -7.14 -19.51 -9.71
CA GLY A 25 -8.15 -20.01 -10.66
C GLY A 25 -9.54 -19.41 -10.41
N LEU A 26 -9.59 -18.15 -9.99
CA LEU A 26 -10.82 -17.40 -9.71
C LEU A 26 -11.12 -16.44 -10.87
N SER A 27 -12.38 -16.00 -10.97
CA SER A 27 -12.69 -14.80 -11.75
C SER A 27 -12.19 -13.53 -11.03
N ASP A 28 -11.97 -12.45 -11.79
CA ASP A 28 -11.60 -11.14 -11.23
C ASP A 28 -12.62 -10.67 -10.18
N ASP A 29 -13.91 -10.88 -10.41
CA ASP A 29 -14.98 -10.56 -9.46
C ASP A 29 -14.87 -11.38 -8.17
N GLN A 30 -14.58 -12.69 -8.27
CA GLN A 30 -14.39 -13.54 -7.10
C GLN A 30 -13.15 -13.12 -6.30
N ALA A 31 -12.03 -12.82 -6.97
CA ALA A 31 -10.82 -12.34 -6.32
C ALA A 31 -11.04 -10.98 -5.64
N GLY A 32 -11.69 -10.04 -6.33
CA GLY A 32 -12.07 -8.74 -5.79
C GLY A 32 -12.98 -8.86 -4.57
N ASN A 33 -14.01 -9.70 -4.64
CA ASN A 33 -14.92 -9.98 -3.53
C ASN A 33 -14.20 -10.64 -2.36
N ALA A 34 -13.30 -11.59 -2.60
CA ALA A 34 -12.46 -12.17 -1.55
C ALA A 34 -11.62 -11.11 -0.84
N LEU A 35 -10.89 -10.29 -1.58
CA LEU A 35 -10.08 -9.21 -1.01
C LEU A 35 -10.95 -8.22 -0.22
N ALA A 36 -12.11 -7.83 -0.74
CA ALA A 36 -13.06 -6.95 -0.05
C ALA A 36 -13.55 -7.52 1.29
N GLN A 37 -13.62 -8.85 1.44
CA GLN A 37 -13.99 -9.51 2.69
C GLN A 37 -12.81 -9.70 3.66
N LEU A 38 -11.59 -9.85 3.14
CA LEU A 38 -10.39 -10.08 3.96
C LEU A 38 -9.82 -8.76 4.52
N VAL A 39 -9.78 -7.70 3.69
CA VAL A 39 -9.14 -6.42 4.02
C VAL A 39 -9.67 -5.77 5.31
N PRO A 40 -10.98 -5.72 5.59
CA PRO A 40 -11.48 -5.10 6.82
C PRO A 40 -10.93 -5.75 8.10
N ALA A 41 -10.80 -7.09 8.12
CA ALA A 41 -10.24 -7.80 9.26
C ALA A 41 -8.74 -7.53 9.42
N LEU A 42 -7.99 -7.44 8.32
CA LEU A 42 -6.58 -7.06 8.32
C LEU A 42 -6.39 -5.64 8.85
N MET A 43 -7.23 -4.70 8.43
CA MET A 43 -7.22 -3.31 8.92
C MET A 43 -7.55 -3.22 10.41
N ALA A 44 -8.56 -3.97 10.88
CA ALA A 44 -8.90 -4.02 12.29
C ALA A 44 -7.73 -4.59 13.13
N GLY A 45 -7.09 -5.66 12.65
CA GLY A 45 -5.91 -6.23 13.29
C GLY A 45 -4.74 -5.25 13.33
N LEU A 46 -4.47 -4.57 12.22
CA LEU A 46 -3.44 -3.53 12.15
C LEU A 46 -3.73 -2.39 13.12
N GLN A 47 -4.97 -1.88 13.15
CA GLN A 47 -5.38 -0.82 14.07
C GLN A 47 -5.19 -1.27 15.52
N SER A 48 -5.61 -2.48 15.87
CA SER A 48 -5.40 -3.07 17.19
C SER A 48 -3.91 -3.15 17.54
N ASN A 49 -3.07 -3.63 16.62
CA ASN A 49 -1.63 -3.74 16.81
C ASN A 49 -0.96 -2.37 16.98
N THR A 50 -1.28 -1.38 16.14
CA THR A 50 -0.71 -0.01 16.25
C THR A 50 -1.15 0.74 17.50
N SER A 51 -2.24 0.31 18.13
CA SER A 51 -2.72 0.89 19.40
C SER A 51 -1.98 0.34 20.62
N GLN A 52 -1.19 -0.73 20.45
CA GLN A 52 -0.35 -1.30 21.51
C GLN A 52 0.97 -0.51 21.67
N GLN A 53 1.59 -0.57 22.85
CA GLN A 53 2.90 0.04 23.09
C GLN A 53 3.95 -0.53 22.12
N GLY A 54 4.65 0.34 21.38
CA GLY A 54 5.66 -0.06 20.41
C GLY A 54 5.11 -0.55 19.05
N GLY A 55 3.78 -0.71 18.92
CA GLY A 55 3.17 -1.24 17.71
C GLY A 55 3.27 -0.30 16.51
N MET A 56 3.17 1.01 16.76
CA MET A 56 3.36 2.04 15.73
C MET A 56 4.81 2.10 15.26
N GLU A 57 5.78 2.07 16.17
CA GLU A 57 7.21 2.06 15.86
C GLU A 57 7.60 0.81 15.08
N ALA A 58 7.04 -0.35 15.44
CA ALA A 58 7.21 -1.59 14.70
C ALA A 58 6.66 -1.48 13.28
N LEU A 59 5.46 -0.92 13.11
CA LEU A 59 4.86 -0.67 11.80
C LEU A 59 5.73 0.28 10.96
N LEU A 60 6.12 1.43 11.50
CA LEU A 60 6.98 2.40 10.82
C LEU A 60 8.33 1.78 10.42
N GLY A 61 8.90 0.94 11.29
CA GLY A 61 10.10 0.17 11.00
C GLY A 61 9.91 -0.84 9.87
N ALA A 62 8.76 -1.53 9.82
CA ALA A 62 8.43 -2.43 8.72
C ALA A 62 8.29 -1.65 7.41
N LEU A 63 7.50 -0.57 7.41
CA LEU A 63 7.25 0.28 6.24
C LEU A 63 8.53 0.92 5.69
N SER A 64 9.48 1.28 6.57
CA SER A 64 10.75 1.90 6.18
C SER A 64 11.79 0.90 5.66
N ARG A 65 11.74 -0.36 6.11
CA ARG A 65 12.75 -1.38 5.77
C ARG A 65 12.38 -2.22 4.55
N GLY A 66 11.10 -2.38 4.24
CA GLY A 66 10.67 -3.24 3.15
C GLY A 66 10.10 -2.46 1.97
N SER A 67 10.43 -2.92 0.77
CA SER A 67 9.90 -2.43 -0.51
C SER A 67 8.49 -2.96 -0.79
N HIS A 68 7.59 -2.88 0.19
CA HIS A 68 6.26 -3.49 0.11
C HIS A 68 5.41 -2.90 -1.03
N SER A 69 5.68 -1.65 -1.43
CA SER A 69 5.02 -1.01 -2.58
C SER A 69 5.25 -1.75 -3.90
N GLU A 70 6.36 -2.48 -4.04
CA GLU A 70 6.68 -3.26 -5.24
C GLU A 70 5.61 -4.32 -5.54
N TYR A 71 4.91 -4.85 -4.53
CA TYR A 71 3.85 -5.84 -4.73
C TYR A 71 2.65 -5.30 -5.52
N LEU A 72 2.44 -3.99 -5.50
CA LEU A 72 1.38 -3.32 -6.27
C LEU A 72 1.86 -2.86 -7.65
N GLU A 73 3.15 -2.59 -7.80
CA GLU A 73 3.78 -2.14 -9.05
C GLU A 73 4.17 -3.32 -9.95
N ARG A 74 4.56 -4.43 -9.32
CA ARG A 74 5.02 -5.67 -9.93
C ARG A 74 4.22 -6.85 -9.37
N PRO A 75 2.96 -7.02 -9.80
CA PRO A 75 2.10 -8.04 -9.21
C PRO A 75 2.51 -9.48 -9.59
N ASP A 76 3.50 -9.67 -10.49
CA ASP A 76 4.22 -10.93 -10.68
C ASP A 76 4.97 -11.41 -9.43
N LEU A 77 5.31 -10.50 -8.52
CA LEU A 77 5.91 -10.85 -7.25
C LEU A 77 4.93 -11.57 -6.33
N LEU A 78 3.61 -11.39 -6.50
CA LEU A 78 2.62 -12.00 -5.63
C LEU A 78 2.67 -13.54 -5.69
N ASP A 79 3.17 -14.13 -6.77
CA ASP A 79 3.26 -15.58 -6.97
C ASP A 79 4.41 -16.24 -6.18
N ARG A 80 5.32 -15.42 -5.63
CA ARG A 80 6.53 -15.89 -4.96
C ARG A 80 6.23 -16.49 -3.58
N GLU A 81 6.98 -17.53 -3.22
CA GLU A 81 6.92 -18.14 -1.88
C GLU A 81 7.42 -17.15 -0.81
N GLU A 82 8.34 -16.27 -1.18
CA GLU A 82 8.84 -15.17 -0.36
C GLU A 82 7.69 -14.23 0.05
N THR A 83 6.79 -13.89 -0.86
CA THR A 83 5.62 -13.04 -0.58
C THR A 83 4.63 -13.72 0.34
N VAL A 84 4.42 -15.04 0.18
CA VAL A 84 3.58 -15.81 1.11
C VAL A 84 4.21 -15.82 2.51
N THR A 85 5.53 -16.01 2.60
CA THR A 85 6.27 -16.01 3.86
C THR A 85 6.20 -14.67 4.56
N GLU A 86 6.41 -13.58 3.83
CA GLU A 86 6.30 -12.22 4.32
C GLU A 86 4.87 -11.89 4.78
N GLY A 87 3.87 -12.28 3.99
CA GLY A 87 2.46 -12.16 4.36
C GLY A 87 2.13 -12.85 5.67
N ASN A 88 2.67 -14.05 5.89
CA ASN A 88 2.50 -14.77 7.16
C ASN A 88 3.18 -14.07 8.34
N ALA A 89 4.33 -13.43 8.13
CA ALA A 89 4.98 -12.62 9.16
C ALA A 89 4.13 -11.40 9.51
N ILE A 90 3.61 -10.68 8.51
CA ILE A 90 2.68 -9.55 8.69
C ILE A 90 1.44 -10.00 9.49
N LEU A 91 0.80 -11.10 9.08
CA LEU A 91 -0.36 -11.66 9.80
C LEU A 91 -0.04 -12.00 11.25
N SER A 92 1.16 -12.53 11.53
CA SER A 92 1.58 -12.86 12.90
C SER A 92 1.67 -11.61 13.78
N HIS A 93 2.07 -10.47 13.21
CA HIS A 93 2.09 -9.19 13.93
C HIS A 93 0.71 -8.57 14.08
N ILE A 94 -0.11 -8.53 13.02
CA ILE A 94 -1.37 -7.77 13.05
C ILE A 94 -2.56 -8.56 13.58
N LEU A 95 -2.59 -9.89 13.36
CA LEU A 95 -3.68 -10.77 13.86
C LEU A 95 -3.27 -11.56 15.11
N GLY A 96 -1.97 -11.60 15.43
CA GLY A 96 -1.41 -12.21 16.64
C GLY A 96 -1.36 -13.74 16.64
N SER A 97 -2.29 -14.43 15.96
CA SER A 97 -2.31 -15.90 15.92
C SER A 97 -2.83 -16.47 14.61
N LYS A 98 -2.38 -17.69 14.29
CA LYS A 98 -2.86 -18.44 13.12
C LYS A 98 -4.34 -18.80 13.22
N ASP A 99 -4.89 -18.94 14.42
CA ASP A 99 -6.30 -19.26 14.63
C ASP A 99 -7.20 -18.06 14.28
N VAL A 100 -6.75 -16.83 14.60
CA VAL A 100 -7.43 -15.61 14.13
C VAL A 100 -7.38 -15.53 12.61
N SER A 101 -6.21 -15.77 11.99
CA SER A 101 -6.08 -15.81 10.53
C SER A 101 -7.04 -16.83 9.87
N ARG A 102 -7.15 -18.04 10.44
CA ARG A 102 -8.08 -19.07 9.95
C ARG A 102 -9.54 -18.66 10.10
N SER A 103 -9.90 -18.04 11.22
CA SER A 103 -11.26 -17.52 11.46
C SER A 103 -11.64 -16.44 10.44
N VAL A 104 -10.70 -15.55 10.09
CA VAL A 104 -10.91 -14.55 9.03
C VAL A 104 -11.17 -15.22 7.69
N ALA A 105 -10.36 -16.21 7.30
CA ALA A 105 -10.57 -16.96 6.06
C ALA A 105 -11.91 -17.72 6.04
N SER A 106 -12.29 -18.35 7.15
CA SER A 106 -13.56 -19.10 7.27
C SER A 106 -14.78 -18.17 7.17
N ARG A 107 -14.73 -17.00 7.82
CA ARG A 107 -15.78 -15.98 7.68
C ARG A 107 -15.87 -15.45 6.24
N ALA A 108 -14.74 -15.22 5.57
CA ALA A 108 -14.74 -14.80 4.17
C ALA A 108 -15.31 -15.90 3.25
N ALA A 109 -15.07 -17.18 3.55
CA ALA A 109 -15.59 -18.31 2.79
C ALA A 109 -17.13 -18.31 2.82
N GLY A 110 -17.71 -18.16 4.01
CA GLY A 110 -19.17 -18.11 4.16
C GLY A 110 -19.86 -16.94 3.45
N GLN A 111 -19.14 -15.85 3.18
CA GLN A 111 -19.69 -14.67 2.50
C GLN A 111 -19.46 -14.66 0.99
N THR A 112 -18.38 -15.27 0.52
CA THR A 112 -17.98 -15.26 -0.90
C THR A 112 -18.36 -16.53 -1.65
N GLY A 113 -18.61 -17.64 -0.92
CA GLY A 113 -18.75 -18.97 -1.52
C GLY A 113 -17.43 -19.57 -2.03
N ILE A 114 -16.29 -18.91 -1.81
CA ILE A 114 -14.96 -19.42 -2.17
C ILE A 114 -14.49 -20.40 -1.10
N GLY A 115 -13.84 -21.48 -1.52
CA GLY A 115 -13.32 -22.51 -0.60
C GLY A 115 -12.40 -21.93 0.47
N GLU A 116 -12.57 -22.37 1.72
CA GLU A 116 -11.80 -21.88 2.86
C GLU A 116 -10.28 -22.07 2.66
N ASP A 117 -9.86 -23.17 2.03
CA ASP A 117 -8.44 -23.45 1.76
C ASP A 117 -7.82 -22.49 0.75
N ILE A 118 -8.61 -21.99 -0.21
CA ILE A 118 -8.18 -20.95 -1.14
C ILE A 118 -8.01 -19.65 -0.35
N LEU A 119 -9.00 -19.27 0.46
CA LEU A 119 -8.95 -18.03 1.24
C LEU A 119 -7.84 -18.02 2.29
N LYS A 120 -7.53 -19.17 2.90
CA LYS A 120 -6.36 -19.33 3.79
C LYS A 120 -5.05 -19.01 3.07
N LYS A 121 -4.92 -19.40 1.80
CA LYS A 121 -3.73 -19.12 0.96
C LYS A 121 -3.74 -17.70 0.41
N MET A 122 -4.91 -17.13 0.15
CA MET A 122 -5.06 -15.74 -0.27
C MET A 122 -4.76 -14.74 0.86
N LEU A 123 -5.08 -15.08 2.11
CA LEU A 123 -4.99 -14.16 3.25
C LEU A 123 -3.57 -13.57 3.45
N PRO A 124 -2.46 -14.34 3.39
CA PRO A 124 -1.11 -13.78 3.43
C PRO A 124 -0.82 -12.81 2.28
N ILE A 125 -1.32 -13.09 1.07
CA ILE A 125 -1.16 -12.23 -0.10
C ILE A 125 -1.96 -10.93 0.06
N ALA A 126 -3.18 -11.03 0.59
CA ALA A 126 -3.97 -9.85 0.94
C ALA A 126 -3.25 -8.98 1.99
N ALA A 127 -2.56 -9.60 2.96
CA ALA A 127 -1.78 -8.89 3.97
C ALA A 127 -0.56 -8.14 3.38
N THR A 128 0.18 -8.75 2.45
CA THR A 128 1.29 -8.04 1.76
C THR A 128 0.78 -6.91 0.88
N MET A 129 -0.34 -7.10 0.16
CA MET A 129 -0.97 -6.05 -0.64
C MET A 129 -1.41 -4.85 0.23
N VAL A 130 -2.02 -5.13 1.39
CA VAL A 130 -2.37 -4.11 2.37
C VAL A 130 -1.14 -3.33 2.84
N MET A 131 -0.05 -4.04 3.20
CA MET A 131 1.20 -3.40 3.59
C MET A 131 1.83 -2.59 2.45
N GLY A 132 1.74 -3.07 1.21
CA GLY A 132 2.19 -2.33 0.02
C GLY A 132 1.40 -1.06 -0.21
N ALA A 133 0.08 -1.10 -0.03
CA ALA A 133 -0.78 0.08 -0.15
C ALA A 133 -0.44 1.12 0.93
N LEU A 134 -0.23 0.67 2.17
CA LEU A 134 0.19 1.54 3.27
C LEU A 134 1.58 2.11 3.05
N SER A 135 2.54 1.29 2.63
CA SER A 135 3.90 1.71 2.31
C SER A 135 3.88 2.81 1.25
N ARG A 136 3.09 2.64 0.19
CA ARG A 136 2.91 3.65 -0.85
C ARG A 136 2.28 4.96 -0.33
N GLN A 137 1.35 4.86 0.62
CA GLN A 137 0.71 6.04 1.23
C GLN A 137 1.62 6.77 2.22
N THR A 138 2.42 6.03 2.99
CA THR A 138 3.33 6.58 4.01
C THR A 138 4.70 6.95 3.46
N ALA A 139 5.06 6.42 2.30
CA ALA A 139 6.27 6.84 1.61
C ALA A 139 6.17 8.35 1.42
N PRO A 140 7.19 9.13 1.84
CA PRO A 140 7.26 10.53 1.43
C PRO A 140 7.13 10.53 -0.10
N ALA A 141 6.50 11.57 -0.68
CA ALA A 141 6.19 11.68 -2.11
C ALA A 141 7.40 11.62 -3.08
N ARG A 142 8.53 11.05 -2.68
CA ARG A 142 9.58 10.45 -3.51
C ARG A 142 9.06 9.16 -4.17
N ALA A 143 8.18 9.28 -5.17
CA ALA A 143 8.02 8.34 -6.31
C ALA A 143 6.68 8.49 -7.05
N ALA A 144 6.02 9.65 -6.97
CA ALA A 144 5.09 10.06 -8.00
C ALA A 144 5.41 11.49 -8.45
N ALA A 145 6.69 11.74 -8.74
CA ALA A 145 6.97 12.66 -9.82
C ALA A 145 6.69 11.85 -11.11
N PRO A 146 5.58 12.08 -11.83
CA PRO A 146 5.69 11.90 -13.27
C PRO A 146 6.89 12.76 -13.67
N GLN A 147 7.72 12.29 -14.60
CA GLN A 147 8.83 13.08 -15.13
C GLN A 147 8.40 14.45 -15.75
N GLY A 148 7.13 14.85 -15.61
CA GLY A 148 6.63 16.22 -15.81
C GLY A 148 6.38 17.08 -14.56
N ALA A 149 6.24 16.55 -13.34
CA ALA A 149 5.89 17.39 -12.16
C ALA A 149 7.08 18.11 -11.52
N ALA A 150 8.28 17.49 -11.56
CA ALA A 150 9.51 18.22 -11.26
C ALA A 150 9.74 19.32 -12.30
N GLY A 151 9.42 19.06 -13.58
CA GLY A 151 9.46 20.08 -14.63
C GLY A 151 8.45 21.21 -14.42
N LEU A 152 7.25 20.92 -13.92
CA LEU A 152 6.22 21.92 -13.63
C LEU A 152 6.51 22.72 -12.36
N LEU A 153 7.02 22.10 -11.29
CA LEU A 153 7.49 22.86 -10.12
C LEU A 153 8.72 23.68 -10.49
N THR A 154 9.68 23.11 -11.22
CA THR A 154 10.82 23.86 -11.74
C THR A 154 10.36 24.98 -12.67
N GLN A 155 9.35 24.81 -13.52
CA GLN A 155 8.79 25.89 -14.37
C GLN A 155 7.93 26.91 -13.61
N LEU A 156 7.36 26.54 -12.47
CA LEU A 156 6.67 27.47 -11.57
C LEU A 156 7.65 28.25 -10.69
N LEU A 157 8.78 27.64 -10.33
CA LEU A 157 9.87 28.25 -9.58
C LEU A 157 10.83 29.05 -10.48
N ASP A 158 11.00 28.65 -11.74
CA ASP A 158 11.71 29.34 -12.84
C ASP A 158 10.69 30.12 -13.68
N GLN A 159 9.91 30.96 -13.00
CA GLN A 159 8.76 31.64 -13.60
C GLN A 159 9.18 32.62 -14.71
N ASN A 160 10.43 33.09 -14.70
CA ASN A 160 11.01 33.99 -15.71
C ASN A 160 11.87 33.25 -16.78
N ARG A 161 12.11 31.94 -16.62
CA ARG A 161 12.90 31.08 -17.53
C ARG A 161 14.33 31.57 -17.79
N ASP A 162 14.99 32.15 -16.79
CA ASP A 162 16.38 32.59 -16.91
C ASP A 162 17.41 31.51 -16.51
N GLY A 163 16.93 30.39 -15.96
CA GLY A 163 17.75 29.25 -15.58
C GLY A 163 18.44 29.39 -14.21
N SER A 164 18.11 30.41 -13.41
CA SER A 164 18.79 30.74 -12.16
C SER A 164 17.84 30.80 -10.95
N ILE A 165 17.47 29.63 -10.42
CA ILE A 165 16.60 29.48 -9.24
C ILE A 165 17.15 30.22 -7.99
N ALA A 166 18.47 30.44 -7.92
CA ALA A 166 19.11 31.14 -6.81
C ALA A 166 18.79 32.64 -6.77
N ASP A 167 18.58 33.27 -7.93
CA ASP A 167 18.34 34.71 -8.03
C ASP A 167 16.87 35.04 -7.64
N ASP A 168 15.92 34.19 -8.01
CA ASP A 168 14.51 34.32 -7.64
C ASP A 168 14.26 34.14 -6.13
N VAL A 169 14.95 33.18 -5.50
CA VAL A 169 14.88 32.99 -4.04
C VAL A 169 15.57 34.15 -3.31
N MET A 170 16.67 34.68 -3.85
CA MET A 170 17.37 35.83 -3.28
C MET A 170 16.58 37.14 -3.47
N GLY A 171 15.84 37.29 -4.56
CA GLY A 171 14.95 38.42 -4.82
C GLY A 171 13.71 38.44 -3.91
N MET A 172 13.12 37.28 -3.62
CA MET A 172 12.04 37.13 -2.64
C MET A 172 12.53 37.43 -1.21
N LEU A 173 13.73 36.97 -0.84
CA LEU A 173 14.34 37.29 0.46
C LEU A 173 14.70 38.79 0.57
N GLY A 174 15.24 39.38 -0.50
CA GLY A 174 15.58 40.80 -0.57
C GLY A 174 14.36 41.72 -0.49
N ARG A 175 13.23 41.33 -1.10
CA ARG A 175 11.96 42.06 -1.02
C ARG A 175 11.33 42.01 0.38
N PHE A 176 11.59 40.96 1.15
CA PHE A 176 11.10 40.85 2.53
C PHE A 176 11.98 41.62 3.54
N LEU A 177 13.26 41.83 3.22
CA LEU A 177 14.22 42.48 4.13
C LEU A 177 14.55 43.94 3.76
N GLY A 178 14.26 44.36 2.52
CA GLY A 178 14.56 45.71 1.99
C GLY A 178 13.38 46.67 1.90
N GLY A 179 12.22 46.33 2.48
CA GLY A 179 11.01 47.16 2.42
C GLY A 179 10.88 48.16 3.58
N ARG A 180 11.74 49.18 3.64
CA ARG A 180 11.44 50.49 4.27
C ARG A 180 12.21 51.60 3.57
#